data_AF-A0A0L7N765-F1
#
_entry.id   AF-A0A0L7N765-F1
#
_cell.length_a   1.000
_cell.length_b   1.000
_cell.length_c   1.000
_cell.angle_alpha   90.00
_cell.angle_beta   90.00
_cell.angle_gamma   90.00
#
_symmetry.space_group_name_H-M   'P 1'
#
loop_
_entity.id
_entity.type
_entity.pdbx_description
1 polymer ?
#
loop_
_entity_poly.entity_id
_entity_poly.type
_entity_poly.pdbx_seq_one_letter_code
_entity_poly.pdbx_strand_id
1 'polypeptide(L)'
;MTLQEMLDSLDAVIQTVSASLQSPDASALEQSSTRLRDAMVAFSQLVKRFSADDWTPALRERAQNLDREISLVRDQLARLSVLNQRRTKALVPAAEDSTYESSLRGASQTGRARIYHAAS
;
A
#
# COMPACT_ATOMS: atom_id res chain seq x y z
N MET A 1 -27.82 -8.91 -13.78
CA MET A 1 -26.38 -8.74 -14.05
C MET A 1 -25.83 -10.11 -14.44
N THR A 2 -25.44 -10.24 -15.69
CA THR A 2 -24.89 -11.45 -16.30
C THR A 2 -23.39 -11.57 -16.01
N LEU A 3 -22.83 -12.76 -16.23
CA LEU A 3 -21.38 -12.99 -16.08
C LEU A 3 -20.56 -12.11 -17.04
N GLN A 4 -21.07 -11.87 -18.25
CA GLN A 4 -20.42 -11.02 -19.25
C GLN A 4 -20.36 -9.56 -18.82
N GLU A 5 -21.49 -8.98 -18.39
CA GLU A 5 -21.55 -7.59 -17.89
C GLU A 5 -20.61 -7.38 -16.69
N MET A 6 -20.42 -8.42 -15.86
CA MET A 6 -19.48 -8.37 -14.75
C MET A 6 -18.03 -8.29 -15.22
N LEU A 7 -17.65 -9.13 -16.20
CA LEU A 7 -16.29 -9.08 -16.77
C LEU A 7 -16.04 -7.76 -17.50
N ASP A 8 -17.04 -7.19 -18.18
CA ASP A 8 -16.95 -5.87 -18.81
C ASP A 8 -16.77 -4.76 -17.75
N SER A 9 -17.51 -4.82 -16.64
CA SER A 9 -17.34 -3.88 -15.54
C SER A 9 -15.96 -3.98 -14.89
N LEU A 10 -15.42 -5.18 -14.79
CA LEU A 10 -14.12 -5.46 -14.18
C LEU A 10 -12.98 -4.95 -15.05
N ASP A 11 -13.09 -5.15 -16.37
CA ASP A 11 -12.21 -4.56 -17.39
C ASP A 11 -12.17 -3.02 -17.29
N ALA A 12 -13.33 -2.37 -17.22
CA ALA A 12 -13.40 -0.90 -17.08
C ALA A 12 -12.70 -0.38 -15.81
N VAL A 13 -12.79 -1.11 -14.70
CA VAL A 13 -12.09 -0.76 -13.45
C VAL A 13 -10.57 -0.91 -13.61
N ILE A 14 -10.09 -1.97 -14.26
CA ILE A 14 -8.66 -2.18 -14.54
C ILE A 14 -8.12 -1.06 -15.43
N GLN A 15 -8.85 -0.68 -16.48
CA GLN A 15 -8.47 0.44 -17.35
C GLN A 15 -8.40 1.76 -16.57
N THR A 16 -9.35 2.00 -15.67
CA THR A 16 -9.36 3.20 -14.82
C THR A 16 -8.14 3.26 -13.89
N VAL A 17 -7.77 2.14 -13.25
CA VAL A 17 -6.56 2.07 -12.41
C VAL A 17 -5.31 2.27 -13.25
N SER A 18 -5.24 1.66 -14.43
CA SER A 18 -4.09 1.78 -15.33
C SER A 18 -3.89 3.22 -15.80
N ALA A 19 -4.97 3.93 -16.12
CA ALA A 19 -4.91 5.37 -16.42
C ALA A 19 -4.48 6.19 -15.20
N SER A 20 -4.99 5.86 -14.00
CA SER A 20 -4.61 6.55 -12.76
C SER A 20 -3.13 6.34 -12.40
N LEU A 21 -2.55 5.18 -12.72
CA LEU A 21 -1.13 4.88 -12.53
C LEU A 21 -0.21 5.74 -13.39
N GLN A 22 -0.70 6.20 -14.55
CA GLN A 22 0.04 7.09 -15.45
C GLN A 22 -0.11 8.57 -15.06
N SER A 23 -1.09 8.88 -14.21
CA SER A 23 -1.35 10.23 -13.72
C SER A 23 -0.47 10.56 -12.50
N PRO A 24 -0.04 11.82 -12.33
CA PRO A 24 0.60 12.26 -11.09
C PRO A 24 -0.36 12.39 -9.90
N ASP A 25 -1.67 12.19 -10.09
CA ASP A 25 -2.69 12.31 -9.05
C ASP A 25 -2.74 11.08 -8.12
N ALA A 26 -2.09 11.21 -6.97
CA ALA A 26 -2.05 10.17 -5.94
C ALA A 26 -3.45 9.84 -5.34
N SER A 27 -4.36 10.83 -5.26
CA SER A 27 -5.71 10.62 -4.72
C SER A 27 -6.57 9.81 -5.69
N ALA A 28 -6.48 10.12 -7.00
CA ALA A 28 -7.14 9.34 -8.03
C ALA A 28 -6.64 7.88 -8.06
N LEU A 29 -5.33 7.66 -7.86
CA LEU A 29 -4.76 6.32 -7.77
C LEU A 29 -5.26 5.56 -6.52
N GLU A 30 -5.31 6.20 -5.37
CA GLU A 30 -5.83 5.58 -4.15
C GLU A 30 -7.30 5.17 -4.30
N GLN A 31 -8.14 6.08 -4.82
CA GLN A 31 -9.55 5.83 -5.05
C GLN A 31 -9.77 4.69 -6.06
N SER A 32 -9.06 4.70 -7.19
CA SER A 32 -9.17 3.66 -8.20
C SER A 32 -8.68 2.30 -7.69
N SER A 33 -7.59 2.26 -6.91
CA SER A 33 -7.09 1.02 -6.29
C SER A 33 -8.05 0.45 -5.25
N THR A 34 -8.78 1.30 -4.52
CA THR A 34 -9.83 0.89 -3.57
C THR A 34 -11.02 0.31 -4.33
N ARG A 35 -11.47 0.99 -5.38
CA ARG A 35 -12.54 0.48 -6.26
C ARG A 35 -12.19 -0.87 -6.89
N LEU A 36 -10.94 -1.09 -7.30
CA LEU A 36 -10.49 -2.39 -7.80
C LEU A 36 -10.59 -3.48 -6.75
N ARG A 37 -10.16 -3.23 -5.51
CA ARG A 37 -10.30 -4.19 -4.40
C ARG A 37 -11.76 -4.53 -4.13
N ASP A 38 -12.63 -3.52 -4.06
CA ASP A 38 -14.06 -3.72 -3.82
C ASP A 38 -14.72 -4.50 -4.97
N ALA A 39 -14.36 -4.18 -6.22
CA ALA A 39 -14.81 -4.91 -7.40
C ALA A 39 -14.36 -6.37 -7.38
N MET A 40 -13.12 -6.66 -6.97
CA MET A 40 -12.63 -8.04 -6.82
C MET A 40 -13.40 -8.82 -5.74
N VAL A 41 -13.69 -8.17 -4.61
CA VAL A 41 -14.49 -8.80 -3.54
C VAL A 41 -15.89 -9.10 -4.05
N ALA A 42 -16.55 -8.14 -4.70
CA ALA A 42 -17.85 -8.33 -5.32
C ALA A 42 -17.83 -9.45 -6.37
N PHE A 43 -16.81 -9.47 -7.23
CA PHE A 43 -16.58 -10.52 -8.22
C PHE A 43 -16.47 -11.90 -7.55
N SER A 44 -15.64 -12.04 -6.50
CA SER A 44 -15.43 -13.31 -5.79
C SER A 44 -16.69 -13.86 -5.11
N GLN A 45 -17.63 -12.99 -4.75
CA GLN A 45 -18.92 -13.39 -4.19
C GLN A 45 -19.91 -13.75 -5.30
N LEU A 46 -19.89 -12.99 -6.39
CA LEU A 46 -20.83 -13.14 -7.49
C LEU A 46 -20.49 -14.36 -8.35
N VAL A 47 -19.20 -14.64 -8.56
CA VAL A 47 -18.70 -15.81 -9.30
C VAL A 47 -19.19 -17.14 -8.70
N LYS A 48 -19.35 -17.20 -7.37
CA LYS A 48 -19.85 -18.38 -6.64
C LYS A 48 -21.32 -18.69 -6.93
N ARG A 49 -22.06 -17.75 -7.50
CA ARG A 49 -23.48 -17.90 -7.84
C ARG A 49 -23.70 -18.55 -9.21
N PHE A 50 -22.65 -18.60 -10.03
CA PHE A 50 -22.68 -19.22 -11.36
C PHE A 50 -22.20 -20.67 -11.29
N SER A 51 -22.85 -21.56 -12.03
CA SER A 51 -22.41 -22.94 -12.20
C SER A 51 -21.34 -23.07 -13.27
N ALA A 52 -20.67 -24.22 -13.32
CA ALA A 52 -19.64 -24.49 -14.33
C ALA A 52 -20.18 -24.41 -15.77
N ASP A 53 -21.46 -24.69 -16.00
CA ASP A 53 -22.11 -24.60 -17.31
C ASP A 53 -22.30 -23.16 -17.80
N ASP A 54 -22.35 -22.17 -16.89
CA ASP A 54 -22.43 -20.75 -17.25
C ASP A 54 -21.09 -20.23 -17.80
N TRP A 55 -20.00 -20.97 -17.58
CA TRP A 55 -18.66 -20.65 -18.04
C TRP A 55 -18.37 -21.22 -19.43
N THR A 56 -18.77 -20.47 -20.45
CA THR A 56 -18.36 -20.77 -21.82
C THR A 56 -16.83 -20.67 -21.98
N PRO A 57 -16.22 -21.37 -22.96
CA PRO A 57 -14.79 -21.29 -23.22
C PRO A 57 -14.29 -19.85 -23.45
N ALA A 58 -15.07 -19.03 -24.16
CA ALA A 58 -14.75 -17.63 -24.42
C ALA A 58 -14.72 -16.78 -23.13
N LEU A 59 -15.69 -16.97 -22.22
CA LEU A 59 -15.71 -16.27 -20.94
C LEU A 59 -14.52 -16.67 -20.04
N ARG A 60 -14.12 -17.96 -20.10
CA ARG A 60 -12.95 -18.46 -19.37
C ARG A 60 -11.66 -17.85 -19.90
N GLU A 61 -11.47 -17.81 -21.21
CA GLU A 61 -10.31 -17.15 -21.83
C GLU A 61 -10.23 -15.67 -21.44
N ARG A 62 -11.37 -14.98 -21.47
CA ARG A 62 -11.45 -13.57 -21.08
C ARG A 62 -11.11 -13.36 -19.60
N ALA A 63 -11.63 -14.19 -18.70
CA ALA A 63 -11.28 -14.16 -17.29
C ALA A 63 -9.78 -14.42 -17.05
N GLN A 64 -9.16 -15.33 -17.80
CA GLN A 64 -7.72 -15.57 -17.74
C GLN A 64 -6.89 -14.39 -18.27
N ASN A 65 -7.41 -13.65 -19.26
CA ASN A 65 -6.74 -12.43 -19.72
C ASN A 65 -6.81 -11.33 -18.65
N LEU A 66 -7.98 -11.14 -18.04
CA LEU A 66 -8.18 -10.17 -16.96
C LEU A 66 -7.30 -10.50 -15.74
N ASP A 67 -7.14 -11.78 -15.39
CA ASP A 67 -6.24 -12.21 -14.32
C ASP A 67 -4.77 -11.81 -14.58
N ARG A 68 -4.32 -11.95 -15.83
CA ARG A 68 -2.98 -11.52 -16.26
C ARG A 68 -2.82 -10.00 -16.14
N GLU A 69 -3.81 -9.23 -16.56
CA GLU A 69 -3.79 -7.76 -16.47
C GLU A 69 -3.82 -7.28 -15.02
N ILE A 70 -4.67 -7.85 -14.18
CA ILE A 70 -4.73 -7.54 -12.74
C ILE A 70 -3.39 -7.83 -12.06
N SER A 71 -2.76 -8.96 -12.40
CA SER A 71 -1.45 -9.33 -11.85
C SER A 71 -0.40 -8.28 -12.19
N LEU A 72 -0.39 -7.78 -13.43
CA LEU A 72 0.52 -6.73 -13.88
C LEU A 72 0.28 -5.40 -13.15
N VAL A 73 -0.98 -4.98 -13.00
CA VAL A 73 -1.35 -3.77 -12.25
C VAL A 73 -0.92 -3.88 -10.78
N ARG A 74 -1.15 -5.03 -10.15
CA ARG A 74 -0.72 -5.30 -8.77
C ARG A 74 0.80 -5.20 -8.62
N ASP A 75 1.55 -5.75 -9.56
CA ASP A 75 3.01 -5.69 -9.54
C ASP A 75 3.53 -4.25 -9.71
N GLN A 76 2.87 -3.44 -10.53
CA GLN A 76 3.19 -2.01 -10.67
C GLN A 76 2.92 -1.25 -9.36
N LEU A 77 1.76 -1.49 -8.73
CA LEU A 77 1.41 -0.90 -7.44
C LEU A 77 2.39 -1.29 -6.33
N ALA A 78 2.83 -2.56 -6.29
CA ALA A 78 3.81 -3.04 -5.32
C ALA A 78 5.19 -2.36 -5.51
N ARG A 79 5.61 -2.10 -6.75
CA ARG A 79 6.85 -1.35 -7.00
C ARG A 79 6.72 0.10 -6.55
N LEU A 80 5.58 0.73 -6.82
CA LEU A 80 5.32 2.11 -6.39
C LEU A 80 5.28 2.24 -4.87
N SER A 81 4.70 1.28 -4.14
CA SER A 81 4.67 1.31 -2.68
C SER A 81 6.08 1.23 -2.09
N VAL A 82 6.95 0.38 -2.62
CA VAL A 82 8.36 0.29 -2.20
C VAL A 82 9.10 1.60 -2.48
N LEU A 83 8.91 2.22 -3.65
CA LEU A 83 9.52 3.50 -3.99
C LEU A 83 9.05 4.61 -3.04
N ASN A 84 7.74 4.68 -2.76
CA ASN A 84 7.19 5.64 -1.81
C ASN A 84 7.73 5.40 -0.39
N GLN A 85 7.80 4.16 0.07
CA GLN A 85 8.39 3.83 1.38
C GLN A 85 9.86 4.28 1.49
N ARG A 86 10.65 4.11 0.42
CA ARG A 86 12.04 4.62 0.37
C ARG A 86 12.10 6.15 0.42
N ARG A 87 11.20 6.84 -0.30
CA ARG A 87 11.10 8.32 -0.29
C ARG A 87 10.68 8.82 1.10
N THR A 88 9.70 8.20 1.73
CA THR A 88 9.26 8.56 3.09
C THR A 88 10.39 8.36 4.10
N LYS A 89 11.16 7.27 4.01
CA LYS A 89 12.33 7.03 4.88
C LYS A 89 13.44 8.07 4.70
N ALA A 90 13.60 8.62 3.50
CA ALA A 90 14.56 9.71 3.26
C ALA A 90 14.08 11.05 3.83
N LEU A 91 12.77 11.28 3.88
CA LEU A 91 12.17 12.52 4.40
C LEU A 91 11.99 12.52 5.92
N VAL A 92 11.73 11.35 6.50
CA VAL A 92 11.64 11.16 7.95
C VAL A 92 12.87 10.36 8.38
N PRO A 93 14.00 11.02 8.70
CA PRO A 93 15.09 10.33 9.36
C PRO A 93 14.54 9.70 10.64
N ALA A 94 14.90 8.44 10.89
CA ALA A 94 14.63 7.85 12.19
C ALA A 94 15.21 8.80 13.23
N ALA A 95 14.38 9.27 14.16
CA ALA A 95 14.85 10.05 15.28
C ALA A 95 15.75 9.11 16.09
N GLU A 96 17.04 9.13 15.78
CA GLU A 96 18.03 8.63 16.72
C GLU A 96 17.90 9.47 17.97
N ASP A 97 17.86 8.75 19.10
CA ASP A 97 17.80 9.22 20.47
C ASP A 97 18.14 10.71 20.56
N SER A 98 17.11 11.53 20.80
CA SER A 98 17.23 12.98 20.80
C SER A 98 18.46 13.38 21.59
N THR A 99 19.46 13.94 20.92
CA THR A 99 20.79 14.28 21.49
C THR A 99 20.69 15.16 22.73
N TYR A 100 19.52 15.77 22.96
CA TYR A 100 19.21 16.66 24.08
C TYR A 100 18.33 16.04 25.18
N GLU A 101 17.85 14.79 25.08
CA GLU A 101 17.12 14.15 26.20
C GLU A 101 18.07 13.65 27.30
N SER A 102 19.30 13.25 26.92
CA SER A 102 20.32 12.79 27.86
C SER A 102 20.75 13.86 28.87
N SER A 103 20.66 15.15 28.53
CA SER A 103 20.95 16.26 29.44
C SER A 103 19.79 16.63 30.37
N LEU A 104 18.57 16.16 30.11
CA LEU A 104 17.39 16.38 30.96
C LEU A 104 17.14 15.21 31.93
N ARG A 105 17.57 13.99 31.57
CA ARG A 105 17.64 12.87 32.51
C ARG A 105 18.89 13.02 33.36
N GLY A 106 18.78 13.91 34.35
CA GLY A 106 19.84 14.27 35.30
C GLY A 106 20.69 13.08 35.70
N ALA A 107 22.00 13.22 35.51
CA ALA A 107 22.99 12.33 36.04
C ALA A 107 22.73 12.15 37.54
N SER A 108 22.16 11.00 37.93
CA SER A 108 22.33 10.47 39.28
C SER A 108 23.76 9.95 39.38
N GLN A 109 24.73 10.87 39.26
CA GLN A 109 26.09 10.62 39.72
C GLN A 109 26.12 11.02 41.19
N THR A 110 26.05 10.01 42.04
CA THR A 110 26.57 10.02 43.40
C THR A 110 28.09 10.27 43.38
N GLY A 111 28.48 11.45 42.91
CA GLY A 111 29.86 11.94 42.87
C GLY A 111 30.12 12.81 44.09
N ARG A 112 30.75 12.22 45.12
CA ARG A 112 31.17 12.90 46.34
C ARG A 112 32.12 14.07 46.00
N ALA A 113 31.64 15.30 46.07
CA ALA A 113 32.49 16.49 45.97
C ALA A 113 33.41 16.56 47.21
N ARG A 114 34.71 16.33 47.02
CA ARG A 114 35.75 16.66 48.02
C ARG A 114 36.04 18.14 47.90
N ILE A 115 35.38 18.92 48.76
CA ILE A 115 35.73 20.32 49.04
C ILE A 115 37.15 20.37 49.60
N TYR A 116 38.07 20.94 48.83
CA TYR A 116 39.42 21.25 49.28
C TYR A 116 39.36 22.41 50.27
N HIS A 117 39.60 22.11 51.54
CA HIS A 117 39.84 23.09 52.59
C HIS A 117 41.34 23.42 52.57
N ALA A 118 41.73 24.55 51.98
CA ALA A 118 43.08 25.09 52.14
C ALA A 118 43.06 26.06 53.32
N ALA A 119 43.78 25.68 54.38
CA ALA A 119 44.04 26.49 55.55
C ALA A 119 45.03 27.61 55.23
N SER A 120 44.91 28.68 56.01
CA SER A 120 45.68 29.93 56.02
C SER A 120 47.17 29.75 56.32
#